data_AF-D3F442-F1
#
_entry.id   AF-D3F442-F1
#
_cell.length_a   1.000
_cell.length_b   1.000
_cell.length_c   1.000
_cell.angle_alpha   90.00
_cell.angle_beta   90.00
_cell.angle_gamma   90.00
#
_symmetry.space_group_name_H-M   'P 1'
#
loop_
_entity.id
_entity.type
_entity.pdbx_description
1 polymer ?
#
loop_
_entity_poly.entity_id
_entity_poly.type
_entity_poly.pdbx_seq_one_letter_code
_entity_poly.pdbx_strand_id
1 'polypeptide(L)'
;MTRAARIVFGLLVLATLGAFVVGQKLKSTPPLIVRPLVDVVFSPVANDPGKDRRAKISFWLVRGDDITVSIVNDEGRIVRTLADGVAVPKKVRKTWWWDGRTEDGGRAPDGYYRVRVALIHQGRTVELPDVEIALDTKPPKPRVVSVEPEGDSGPAFLPQRGVDAVTVAIRGTEGRKARLQVWRTDVTPARIVDEVDIPGRQASAEWDGTVDGRPAPAGTYLMGLLVADRAGNRGTFPAQVPPRSGDVPGRAGVTVRYLAAAPSFTPVRAGASTTVFVDARRRRYSWALRRWGDPRVLARGRGRDVRLRVRTPRGQAGLHVLSIATADHRTQVPIVVRARVPRRVLVVLPSLTWEGLNAVDDDGDGMPNTLDGAGRDASARLGRPLAKGMPTSIPAQEGALLRFLDDNLLRYDLTTDAALAAGTGPSLGDYAGAVFAGDSRWITPQLRRALRRRVQDGGRIWSLGTDALRRSVRLRDGLLTQPSTPAPTDALGARPVVPLVESPAPVTLTTSLNGPIFDQTGGSFAGYDSYETLASVIPEAELSAAAGPDADTNVIASWQLGDGTAIHTGLPQLASKAADDELDAAALVRSIWSVVGAP
;
A
#
# COMPACT_ATOMS: atom_id res chain seq x y z
N MET A 1 -32.90 -57.45 -77.03
CA MET A 1 -32.28 -56.11 -77.24
C MET A 1 -31.86 -55.99 -78.70
N THR A 2 -32.40 -55.00 -79.42
CA THR A 2 -32.01 -54.71 -80.81
C THR A 2 -30.57 -54.18 -80.86
N ARG A 3 -29.85 -54.41 -81.97
CA ARG A 3 -28.47 -53.90 -82.15
C ARG A 3 -28.39 -52.38 -81.92
N ALA A 4 -29.43 -51.64 -82.28
CA ALA A 4 -29.57 -50.21 -82.03
C ALA A 4 -29.54 -49.85 -80.52
N ALA A 5 -30.25 -50.60 -79.67
CA ALA A 5 -30.27 -50.34 -78.22
C ALA A 5 -28.90 -50.54 -77.56
N ARG A 6 -28.11 -51.52 -78.03
CA ARG A 6 -26.74 -51.75 -77.55
C ARG A 6 -25.77 -50.63 -77.96
N ILE A 7 -25.93 -50.11 -79.18
CA ILE A 7 -25.13 -48.99 -79.68
C ILE A 7 -25.46 -47.71 -78.90
N VAL A 8 -26.75 -47.40 -78.71
CA VAL A 8 -27.18 -46.22 -77.95
C VAL A 8 -26.71 -46.31 -76.49
N PHE A 9 -26.87 -47.48 -75.85
CA PHE A 9 -26.38 -47.69 -74.49
C PHE A 9 -24.86 -47.54 -74.40
N GLY A 10 -24.10 -48.12 -75.33
CA GLY A 10 -22.64 -47.97 -75.40
C GLY A 10 -22.19 -46.52 -75.57
N LEU A 11 -22.88 -45.74 -76.40
CA LEU A 11 -22.62 -44.30 -76.56
C LEU A 11 -22.94 -43.52 -75.29
N LEU A 12 -24.03 -43.85 -74.59
CA LEU A 12 -24.42 -43.20 -73.34
C LEU A 12 -23.43 -43.47 -72.21
N VAL A 13 -22.92 -44.70 -72.12
CA VAL A 13 -21.87 -45.10 -71.17
C VAL A 13 -20.56 -44.36 -71.47
N LEU A 14 -20.14 -44.27 -72.74
CA LEU A 14 -18.96 -43.50 -73.14
C LEU A 14 -19.13 -42.00 -72.84
N ALA A 15 -20.31 -41.43 -73.10
CA ALA A 15 -20.60 -40.03 -72.79
C ALA A 15 -20.59 -39.75 -71.28
N THR A 16 -21.12 -40.65 -70.46
CA THR A 16 -21.11 -40.50 -68.98
C THR A 16 -19.72 -40.71 -68.39
N LEU A 17 -18.92 -41.66 -68.89
CA LEU A 17 -17.51 -41.79 -68.54
C LEU A 17 -16.72 -40.54 -68.95
N GLY A 18 -16.95 -40.01 -70.15
CA GLY A 18 -16.36 -38.75 -70.62
C GLY A 18 -16.72 -37.58 -69.72
N ALA A 19 -18.00 -37.42 -69.39
CA ALA A 19 -18.48 -36.38 -68.47
C ALA A 19 -17.93 -36.55 -67.05
N PHE A 20 -17.79 -37.79 -66.56
CA PHE A 20 -17.18 -38.08 -65.26
C PHE A 20 -15.69 -37.76 -65.25
N VAL A 21 -14.95 -38.11 -66.30
CA VAL A 21 -13.52 -37.76 -66.42
C VAL A 21 -13.33 -36.25 -66.53
N VAL A 22 -14.16 -35.55 -67.28
CA VAL A 22 -14.15 -34.08 -67.34
C VAL A 22 -14.50 -33.48 -65.98
N GLY A 23 -15.52 -34.02 -65.29
CA GLY A 23 -15.92 -33.60 -63.95
C GLY A 23 -14.84 -33.87 -62.89
N GLN A 24 -14.15 -35.01 -62.95
CA GLN A 24 -13.03 -35.34 -62.07
C GLN A 24 -11.81 -34.46 -62.38
N LYS A 25 -11.50 -34.20 -63.64
CA LYS A 25 -10.42 -33.28 -64.04
C LYS A 25 -10.70 -31.84 -63.61
N LEU A 26 -11.96 -31.42 -63.61
CA LEU A 26 -12.39 -30.13 -63.06
C LEU A 26 -12.28 -30.09 -61.52
N LYS A 27 -12.58 -31.20 -60.84
CA LYS A 27 -12.46 -31.33 -59.36
C LYS A 27 -11.01 -31.54 -58.87
N SER A 28 -10.14 -32.17 -59.67
CA SER A 28 -8.75 -32.51 -59.30
C SER A 28 -7.75 -31.44 -59.73
N THR A 29 -8.03 -30.16 -59.47
CA THR A 29 -7.03 -29.13 -59.80
C THR A 29 -5.89 -29.18 -58.77
N PRO A 30 -4.60 -29.20 -59.19
CA PRO A 30 -3.49 -29.13 -58.25
C PRO A 30 -3.61 -27.90 -57.35
N PRO A 31 -3.22 -27.97 -56.07
CA PRO A 31 -3.23 -26.81 -55.19
C PRO A 31 -2.37 -25.70 -55.82
N LEU A 32 -2.97 -24.54 -56.12
CA LEU A 32 -2.28 -23.43 -56.77
C LEU A 32 -1.38 -22.67 -55.79
N ILE A 33 -1.76 -22.71 -54.51
CA ILE A 33 -1.03 -22.20 -53.36
C ILE A 33 -0.53 -23.42 -52.58
N VAL A 34 0.76 -23.44 -52.24
CA VAL A 34 1.38 -24.58 -51.56
C VAL A 34 2.00 -24.13 -50.24
N ARG A 35 1.77 -24.92 -49.18
CA ARG A 35 2.28 -24.70 -47.82
C ARG A 35 2.01 -23.28 -47.31
N PRO A 36 0.75 -22.81 -47.29
CA PRO A 36 0.44 -21.54 -46.65
C PRO A 36 0.86 -21.60 -45.18
N LEU A 37 1.59 -20.60 -44.73
CA LEU A 37 1.87 -20.34 -43.32
C LEU A 37 1.15 -19.06 -42.96
N VAL A 38 0.17 -19.18 -42.08
CA VAL A 38 -0.64 -18.09 -41.56
C VAL A 38 -0.57 -18.17 -40.04
N ASP A 39 -0.30 -17.05 -39.38
CA ASP A 39 -0.35 -16.99 -37.92
C ASP A 39 -1.79 -17.20 -37.44
N VAL A 40 -1.97 -18.12 -36.50
CA VAL A 40 -3.30 -18.53 -36.01
C VAL A 40 -3.92 -17.53 -35.04
N VAL A 41 -3.10 -16.69 -34.41
CA VAL A 41 -3.53 -15.69 -33.42
C VAL A 41 -2.49 -14.58 -33.29
N PHE A 42 -2.94 -13.35 -33.17
CA PHE A 42 -2.08 -12.21 -32.84
C PHE A 42 -2.86 -11.09 -32.14
N SER A 43 -2.12 -10.21 -31.47
CA SER A 43 -2.65 -8.96 -30.94
C SER A 43 -1.87 -7.76 -31.49
N PRO A 44 -2.52 -6.81 -32.16
CA PRO A 44 -1.86 -5.55 -32.52
C PRO A 44 -1.46 -4.68 -31.33
N VAL A 45 -1.90 -5.01 -30.10
CA VAL A 45 -1.46 -4.38 -28.84
C VAL A 45 -0.65 -5.33 -27.95
N ALA A 46 -0.11 -6.42 -28.50
CA ALA A 46 0.74 -7.33 -27.74
C ALA A 46 1.87 -6.55 -27.03
N ASN A 47 1.94 -6.74 -25.72
CA ASN A 47 2.95 -6.14 -24.83
C ASN A 47 3.91 -7.21 -24.28
N ASP A 48 3.83 -8.44 -24.79
CA ASP A 48 4.85 -9.45 -24.64
C ASP A 48 5.95 -9.30 -25.73
N PRO A 49 7.22 -9.04 -25.37
CA PRO A 49 8.30 -8.83 -26.34
C PRO A 49 8.54 -10.00 -27.30
N GLY A 50 8.14 -11.22 -26.92
CA GLY A 50 8.27 -12.42 -27.76
C GLY A 50 7.18 -12.59 -28.82
N LYS A 51 6.27 -11.62 -28.98
CA LYS A 51 5.09 -11.72 -29.85
C LYS A 51 5.08 -10.64 -30.92
N ASP A 52 4.84 -11.04 -32.18
CA ASP A 52 4.63 -10.09 -33.27
C ASP A 52 3.25 -9.45 -33.13
N ARG A 53 3.18 -8.14 -33.41
CA ARG A 53 1.94 -7.35 -33.39
C ARG A 53 1.18 -7.44 -34.72
N ARG A 54 1.64 -8.29 -35.63
CA ARG A 54 1.07 -8.51 -36.96
C ARG A 54 0.94 -9.99 -37.22
N ALA A 55 -0.11 -10.38 -37.94
CA ALA A 55 -0.22 -11.73 -38.48
C ALA A 55 0.65 -11.87 -39.73
N LYS A 56 1.55 -12.84 -39.72
CA LYS A 56 2.32 -13.26 -40.88
C LYS A 56 1.47 -14.13 -41.80
N ILE A 57 1.49 -13.80 -43.08
CA ILE A 57 0.85 -14.58 -44.14
C ILE A 57 1.93 -14.85 -45.18
N SER A 58 2.26 -16.10 -45.42
CA SER A 58 3.27 -16.43 -46.43
C SER A 58 2.96 -17.71 -47.18
N PHE A 59 3.17 -17.66 -48.48
CA PHE A 59 2.98 -18.79 -49.38
C PHE A 59 3.84 -18.60 -50.63
N TRP A 60 3.89 -19.64 -51.46
CA TRP A 60 4.37 -19.53 -52.84
C TRP A 60 3.33 -20.10 -53.78
N LEU A 61 3.41 -19.71 -55.05
CA LEU A 61 2.55 -20.21 -56.10
C LEU A 61 3.22 -21.34 -56.89
N VAL A 62 2.42 -22.32 -57.31
CA VAL A 62 2.89 -23.41 -58.21
C VAL A 62 3.17 -22.89 -59.63
N ARG A 63 2.49 -21.81 -60.03
CA ARG A 63 2.69 -21.05 -61.27
C ARG A 63 2.67 -19.56 -60.92
N GLY A 64 3.49 -18.76 -61.58
CA GLY A 64 3.49 -17.31 -61.32
C GLY A 64 2.17 -16.68 -61.75
N ASP A 65 1.76 -15.63 -61.04
CA ASP A 65 0.53 -14.87 -61.31
C ASP A 65 0.62 -13.47 -60.70
N ASP A 66 -0.30 -12.59 -61.09
CA ASP A 66 -0.59 -11.36 -60.38
C ASP A 66 -1.71 -11.63 -59.40
N ILE A 67 -1.56 -11.17 -58.16
CA ILE A 67 -2.47 -11.54 -57.09
C ILE A 67 -3.00 -10.35 -56.32
N THR A 68 -4.21 -10.53 -55.79
CA THR A 68 -4.78 -9.70 -54.73
C THR A 68 -4.91 -10.54 -53.46
N VAL A 69 -4.36 -10.06 -52.34
CA VAL A 69 -4.43 -10.72 -51.03
C VAL A 69 -5.30 -9.87 -50.12
N SER A 70 -6.40 -10.44 -49.64
CA SER A 70 -7.37 -9.77 -48.79
C SER A 70 -7.61 -10.55 -47.50
N ILE A 71 -7.85 -9.81 -46.42
CA ILE A 71 -8.38 -10.34 -45.16
C ILE A 71 -9.90 -10.25 -45.22
N VAL A 72 -10.57 -11.34 -44.89
CA VAL A 72 -12.04 -11.41 -44.87
C VAL A 72 -12.53 -11.84 -43.49
N ASN A 73 -13.66 -11.30 -43.05
CA ASN A 73 -14.30 -11.71 -41.80
C ASN A 73 -15.08 -13.04 -41.97
N ASP A 74 -15.71 -13.48 -40.88
CA ASP A 74 -16.61 -14.62 -40.82
C ASP A 74 -17.80 -14.53 -41.80
N GLU A 75 -18.34 -13.32 -42.02
CA GLU A 75 -19.38 -13.01 -43.01
C GLU A 75 -18.87 -13.02 -44.47
N GLY A 76 -17.57 -13.18 -44.69
CA GLY A 76 -16.95 -13.20 -46.02
C GLY A 76 -16.74 -11.81 -46.67
N ARG A 77 -16.95 -10.73 -45.92
CA ARG A 77 -16.67 -9.34 -46.33
C ARG A 77 -15.17 -9.06 -46.26
N ILE A 78 -14.65 -8.32 -47.22
CA ILE A 78 -13.25 -7.87 -47.22
C ILE A 78 -13.10 -6.78 -46.15
N VAL A 79 -12.17 -7.01 -45.24
CA VAL A 79 -11.83 -6.12 -44.12
C VAL A 79 -10.61 -5.28 -44.47
N ARG A 80 -9.65 -5.86 -45.20
CA ARG A 80 -8.42 -5.20 -45.62
C ARG A 80 -7.82 -5.86 -46.84
N THR A 81 -7.33 -5.09 -47.79
CA THR A 81 -6.47 -5.59 -48.88
C THR A 81 -5.00 -5.34 -48.56
N LEU A 82 -4.20 -6.41 -48.54
CA LEU A 82 -2.77 -6.39 -48.21
C LEU A 82 -1.87 -6.25 -49.45
N ALA A 83 -2.37 -6.67 -50.60
CA ALA A 83 -1.72 -6.56 -51.89
C ALA A 83 -2.80 -6.54 -52.97
N ASP A 84 -2.61 -5.72 -53.99
CA ASP A 84 -3.52 -5.63 -55.13
C ASP A 84 -2.71 -5.63 -56.43
N GLY A 85 -3.02 -6.56 -57.34
CA GLY A 85 -2.32 -6.70 -58.62
C GLY A 85 -0.82 -7.00 -58.52
N VAL A 86 -0.34 -7.63 -57.45
CA VAL A 86 1.10 -7.83 -57.22
C VAL A 86 1.61 -9.09 -57.92
N ALA A 87 2.61 -8.96 -58.79
CA ALA A 87 3.27 -10.07 -59.46
C ALA A 87 4.05 -10.98 -58.48
N VAL A 88 3.68 -12.26 -58.44
CA VAL A 88 4.33 -13.29 -57.63
C VAL A 88 4.91 -14.39 -58.53
N PRO A 89 6.24 -14.52 -58.61
CA PRO A 89 6.86 -15.57 -59.41
C PRO A 89 6.60 -16.98 -58.88
N LYS A 90 6.66 -17.96 -59.79
CA LYS A 90 6.57 -19.38 -59.46
C LYS A 90 7.61 -19.79 -58.42
N LYS A 91 7.20 -20.56 -57.41
CA LYS A 91 8.06 -21.13 -56.35
C LYS A 91 8.87 -20.10 -55.54
N VAL A 92 8.49 -18.82 -55.56
CA VAL A 92 9.09 -17.79 -54.70
C VAL A 92 8.18 -17.54 -53.50
N ARG A 93 8.70 -17.72 -52.29
CA ARG A 93 7.94 -17.44 -51.07
C ARG A 93 7.78 -15.94 -50.89
N LYS A 94 6.54 -15.49 -50.81
CA LYS A 94 6.19 -14.10 -50.50
C LYS A 94 5.54 -14.04 -49.13
N THR A 95 5.73 -12.91 -48.45
CA THR A 95 5.19 -12.67 -47.10
C THR A 95 4.46 -11.35 -47.11
N TRP A 96 3.27 -11.37 -46.52
CA TRP A 96 2.44 -10.23 -46.21
C TRP A 96 2.20 -10.19 -44.71
N TRP A 97 1.87 -9.01 -44.22
CA TRP A 97 1.63 -8.77 -42.81
C TRP A 97 0.32 -8.02 -42.65
N TRP A 98 -0.54 -8.52 -41.78
CA TRP A 98 -1.72 -7.78 -41.36
C TRP A 98 -1.53 -7.25 -39.94
N ASP A 99 -1.67 -5.93 -39.79
CA ASP A 99 -1.53 -5.22 -38.52
C ASP A 99 -2.85 -5.07 -37.76
N GLY A 100 -3.89 -5.79 -38.19
CA GLY A 100 -5.21 -5.72 -37.57
C GLY A 100 -6.00 -4.46 -37.94
N ARG A 101 -5.58 -3.69 -38.95
CA ARG A 101 -6.34 -2.53 -39.44
C ARG A 101 -7.27 -2.87 -40.59
N THR A 102 -8.40 -2.18 -40.65
CA THR A 102 -9.35 -2.18 -41.77
C THR A 102 -8.84 -1.34 -42.93
N GLU A 103 -9.54 -1.35 -44.07
CA GLU A 103 -9.25 -0.50 -45.23
C GLU A 103 -9.27 0.99 -44.88
N ASP A 104 -10.23 1.42 -44.06
CA ASP A 104 -10.36 2.80 -43.56
C ASP A 104 -9.29 3.19 -42.52
N GLY A 105 -8.35 2.30 -42.22
CA GLY A 105 -7.26 2.52 -41.27
C GLY A 105 -7.62 2.33 -39.79
N GLY A 106 -8.91 2.10 -39.47
CA GLY A 106 -9.39 1.77 -38.14
C GLY A 106 -8.91 0.37 -37.67
N ARG A 107 -9.04 0.05 -36.38
CA ARG A 107 -8.76 -1.30 -35.87
C ARG A 107 -9.93 -2.23 -36.18
N ALA A 108 -9.64 -3.39 -36.76
CA ALA A 108 -10.61 -4.46 -36.95
C ALA A 108 -11.07 -5.01 -35.58
N PRO A 109 -12.36 -5.36 -35.39
CA PRO A 109 -12.85 -5.94 -34.14
C PRO A 109 -12.18 -7.27 -33.78
N ASP A 110 -12.12 -7.61 -32.50
CA ASP A 110 -11.71 -8.96 -32.08
C ASP A 110 -12.63 -10.02 -32.72
N GLY A 111 -12.04 -11.08 -33.28
CA GLY A 111 -12.77 -12.09 -34.04
C GLY A 111 -11.87 -12.97 -34.91
N TYR A 112 -12.51 -13.80 -35.73
CA TYR A 112 -11.83 -14.72 -36.64
C TYR A 112 -11.84 -14.18 -38.07
N TYR A 113 -10.70 -14.27 -38.72
CA TYR A 113 -10.48 -13.76 -40.07
C TYR A 113 -9.83 -14.82 -40.94
N ARG A 114 -10.14 -14.79 -42.24
CA ARG A 114 -9.55 -15.68 -43.24
C ARG A 114 -8.77 -14.88 -44.28
N VAL A 115 -7.81 -15.54 -44.91
CA VAL A 115 -7.05 -14.96 -46.01
C VAL A 115 -7.66 -15.42 -47.33
N ARG A 116 -8.07 -14.47 -48.15
CA ARG A 116 -8.57 -14.67 -49.51
C ARG A 116 -7.51 -14.21 -50.51
N VAL A 117 -7.16 -15.06 -51.47
CA VAL A 117 -6.17 -14.78 -52.52
C VAL A 117 -6.84 -14.91 -53.88
N ALA A 118 -6.92 -13.81 -54.62
CA ALA A 118 -7.35 -13.81 -56.02
C ALA A 118 -6.13 -13.95 -56.93
N LEU A 119 -6.20 -14.88 -57.89
CA LEU A 119 -5.22 -15.17 -58.92
C LEU A 119 -5.75 -14.60 -60.24
N ILE A 120 -5.22 -13.45 -60.66
CA ILE A 120 -5.85 -12.59 -61.68
C ILE A 120 -5.86 -13.28 -63.05
N HIS A 121 -4.70 -13.73 -63.54
CA HIS A 121 -4.62 -14.35 -64.88
C HIS A 121 -5.24 -15.74 -64.93
N GLN A 122 -5.38 -16.38 -63.78
CA GLN A 122 -6.02 -17.69 -63.66
C GLN A 122 -7.53 -17.60 -63.40
N GLY A 123 -8.08 -16.41 -63.17
CA GLY A 123 -9.51 -16.18 -62.94
C GLY A 123 -10.06 -16.95 -61.73
N ARG A 124 -9.27 -17.08 -60.65
CA ARG A 124 -9.59 -17.94 -59.51
C ARG A 124 -9.38 -17.23 -58.17
N THR A 125 -10.27 -17.50 -57.23
CA THR A 125 -10.13 -17.05 -55.84
C THR A 125 -9.99 -18.26 -54.93
N VAL A 126 -8.99 -18.22 -54.06
CA VAL A 126 -8.71 -19.25 -53.08
C VAL A 126 -8.79 -18.62 -51.69
N GLU A 127 -9.71 -19.10 -50.88
CA GLU A 127 -9.63 -18.88 -49.43
C GLU A 127 -8.71 -19.94 -48.87
N LEU A 128 -7.72 -19.53 -48.06
CA LEU A 128 -6.80 -20.48 -47.44
C LEU A 128 -7.60 -21.28 -46.38
N PRO A 129 -7.89 -22.57 -46.62
CA PRO A 129 -8.99 -23.26 -45.94
C PRO A 129 -8.63 -23.83 -44.56
N ASP A 130 -7.34 -23.85 -44.18
CA ASP A 130 -6.87 -24.62 -43.02
C ASP A 130 -6.54 -23.77 -41.78
N VAL A 131 -6.58 -22.43 -41.86
CA VAL A 131 -6.18 -21.55 -40.76
C VAL A 131 -7.00 -20.26 -40.73
N GLU A 132 -7.72 -20.04 -39.64
CA GLU A 132 -8.28 -18.74 -39.28
C GLU A 132 -7.29 -17.95 -38.42
N ILE A 133 -7.19 -16.64 -38.69
CA ILE A 133 -6.44 -15.69 -37.89
C ILE A 133 -7.38 -15.16 -36.79
N ALA A 134 -7.12 -15.50 -35.53
CA ALA A 134 -7.79 -14.88 -34.41
C ALA A 134 -7.12 -13.53 -34.07
N LEU A 135 -7.86 -12.43 -34.21
CA LEU A 135 -7.47 -11.13 -33.66
C LEU A 135 -8.03 -11.02 -32.25
N ASP A 136 -7.16 -10.92 -31.25
CA ASP A 136 -7.55 -10.83 -29.85
C ASP A 136 -6.73 -9.75 -29.14
N THR A 137 -7.42 -8.73 -28.63
CA THR A 137 -6.80 -7.58 -27.97
C THR A 137 -7.08 -7.53 -26.47
N LYS A 138 -7.77 -8.54 -25.92
CA LYS A 138 -8.19 -8.55 -24.52
C LYS A 138 -7.16 -9.26 -23.65
N PRO A 139 -6.60 -8.58 -22.63
CA PRO A 139 -5.70 -9.26 -21.70
C PRO A 139 -6.46 -10.25 -20.81
N PRO A 140 -5.80 -11.34 -20.41
CA PRO A 140 -6.34 -12.26 -19.41
C PRO A 140 -6.53 -11.53 -18.07
N LYS A 141 -7.43 -12.05 -17.22
CA LYS A 141 -7.72 -11.48 -15.89
C LYS A 141 -7.33 -12.49 -14.80
N PRO A 142 -6.03 -12.70 -14.54
CA PRO A 142 -5.58 -13.61 -13.51
C PRO A 142 -6.05 -13.14 -12.12
N ARG A 143 -6.23 -14.07 -11.20
CA ARG A 143 -6.58 -13.78 -9.80
C ARG A 143 -5.93 -14.78 -8.86
N VAL A 144 -5.50 -14.28 -7.70
CA VAL A 144 -5.26 -15.11 -6.51
C VAL A 144 -6.61 -15.35 -5.85
N VAL A 145 -6.91 -16.61 -5.56
CA VAL A 145 -8.17 -17.05 -4.93
C VAL A 145 -8.01 -17.13 -3.42
N SER A 146 -6.91 -17.71 -2.96
CA SER A 146 -6.55 -17.85 -1.55
C SER A 146 -5.04 -18.03 -1.41
N VAL A 147 -4.54 -17.79 -0.20
CA VAL A 147 -3.18 -18.11 0.22
C VAL A 147 -3.25 -18.96 1.47
N GLU A 148 -2.81 -20.21 1.36
CA GLU A 148 -2.84 -21.19 2.45
C GLU A 148 -1.48 -21.31 3.16
N PRO A 149 -1.44 -21.53 4.49
CA PRO A 149 -2.60 -21.59 5.38
C PRO A 149 -3.24 -20.21 5.56
N GLU A 150 -4.57 -20.16 5.47
CA GLU A 150 -5.32 -18.92 5.66
C GLU A 150 -5.13 -18.42 7.10
N GLY A 151 -4.88 -17.12 7.26
CA GLY A 151 -5.05 -16.47 8.56
C GLY A 151 -6.54 -16.37 8.90
N ASP A 152 -6.88 -16.41 10.19
CA ASP A 152 -8.29 -16.36 10.66
C ASP A 152 -9.08 -15.25 9.94
N SER A 153 -8.75 -14.00 10.24
CA SER A 153 -9.35 -12.81 9.62
C SER A 153 -8.30 -11.90 8.97
N GLY A 154 -7.07 -12.38 8.80
CA GLY A 154 -5.91 -11.61 8.35
C GLY A 154 -5.00 -12.43 7.43
N PRO A 155 -3.76 -12.00 7.20
CA PRO A 155 -2.87 -12.60 6.21
C PRO A 155 -2.44 -14.02 6.57
N ALA A 156 -1.96 -14.75 5.57
CA ALA A 156 -1.13 -15.93 5.81
C ALA A 156 0.19 -15.49 6.47
N PHE A 157 0.78 -16.35 7.31
CA PHE A 157 2.00 -16.01 8.05
C PHE A 157 3.17 -16.93 7.73
N LEU A 158 4.35 -16.34 7.53
CA LEU A 158 5.62 -17.04 7.51
C LEU A 158 6.63 -16.43 8.50
N PRO A 159 7.54 -17.22 9.08
CA PRO A 159 7.50 -18.68 9.12
C PRO A 159 6.38 -19.20 10.05
N GLN A 160 5.92 -20.43 9.81
CA GLN A 160 4.98 -21.11 10.68
C GLN A 160 5.43 -22.56 10.93
N ARG A 161 5.29 -23.06 12.15
CA ARG A 161 5.72 -24.42 12.51
C ARG A 161 4.93 -25.45 11.70
N GLY A 162 5.62 -26.28 10.92
CA GLY A 162 5.02 -27.31 10.07
C GLY A 162 4.49 -26.78 8.74
N VAL A 163 4.90 -25.57 8.35
CA VAL A 163 4.55 -24.93 7.08
C VAL A 163 5.86 -24.47 6.45
N ASP A 164 6.27 -25.15 5.39
CA ASP A 164 7.52 -24.86 4.69
C ASP A 164 7.34 -23.79 3.60
N ALA A 165 6.12 -23.66 3.07
CA ALA A 165 5.75 -22.65 2.10
C ALA A 165 4.26 -22.29 2.22
N VAL A 166 3.89 -21.11 1.73
CA VAL A 166 2.48 -20.79 1.45
C VAL A 166 2.07 -21.33 0.09
N THR A 167 0.84 -21.83 -0.03
CA THR A 167 0.25 -22.25 -1.31
C THR A 167 -0.71 -21.18 -1.80
N VAL A 168 -0.42 -20.60 -2.96
CA VAL A 168 -1.21 -19.56 -3.61
C VAL A 168 -2.12 -20.22 -4.65
N ALA A 169 -3.43 -20.28 -4.38
CA ALA A 169 -4.40 -20.80 -5.34
C ALA A 169 -4.71 -19.72 -6.40
N ILE A 170 -4.70 -20.08 -7.68
CA ILE A 170 -4.80 -19.13 -8.79
C ILE A 170 -5.86 -19.52 -9.82
N ARG A 171 -6.41 -18.53 -10.52
CA ARG A 171 -7.33 -18.70 -11.65
C ARG A 171 -7.09 -17.63 -12.71
N GLY A 172 -7.73 -17.79 -13.88
CA GLY A 172 -7.70 -16.80 -14.95
C GLY A 172 -6.38 -16.77 -15.74
N THR A 173 -5.59 -17.85 -15.69
CA THR A 173 -4.34 -17.99 -16.45
C THR A 173 -4.54 -18.59 -17.84
N GLU A 174 -5.76 -19.01 -18.19
CA GLU A 174 -6.10 -19.64 -19.48
C GLU A 174 -5.23 -20.87 -19.83
N GLY A 175 -4.73 -21.56 -18.81
CA GLY A 175 -3.82 -22.70 -18.96
C GLY A 175 -2.43 -22.32 -19.50
N ARG A 176 -2.08 -21.04 -19.52
CA ARG A 176 -0.79 -20.49 -19.94
C ARG A 176 0.22 -20.54 -18.81
N LYS A 177 1.51 -20.46 -19.16
CA LYS A 177 2.57 -20.20 -18.18
C LYS A 177 2.33 -18.81 -17.57
N ALA A 178 2.52 -18.68 -16.27
CA ALA A 178 2.39 -17.44 -15.53
C ALA A 178 3.61 -17.24 -14.64
N ARG A 179 3.72 -16.06 -14.03
CA ARG A 179 4.67 -15.78 -12.96
C ARG A 179 3.89 -15.34 -11.72
N LEU A 180 4.18 -15.97 -10.59
CA LEU A 180 3.88 -15.41 -9.28
C LEU A 180 4.88 -14.28 -9.03
N GLN A 181 4.39 -13.08 -8.72
CA GLN A 181 5.22 -11.93 -8.38
C GLN A 181 5.05 -11.65 -6.90
N VAL A 182 6.12 -11.74 -6.11
CA VAL A 182 6.09 -11.44 -4.68
C VAL A 182 6.38 -9.96 -4.51
N TRP A 183 5.34 -9.18 -4.22
CA TRP A 183 5.45 -7.75 -3.98
C TRP A 183 5.70 -7.48 -2.50
N ARG A 184 6.72 -6.69 -2.17
CA ARG A 184 6.87 -6.10 -0.84
C ARG A 184 6.12 -4.76 -0.80
N THR A 185 5.11 -4.67 0.04
CA THR A 185 4.12 -3.57 0.05
C THR A 185 4.21 -2.66 1.28
N ASP A 186 5.00 -3.03 2.29
CA ASP A 186 5.34 -2.21 3.47
C ASP A 186 6.45 -1.16 3.20
N VAL A 187 6.85 -0.99 1.93
CA VAL A 187 7.90 -0.07 1.48
C VAL A 187 7.36 0.87 0.41
N THR A 188 7.93 2.07 0.31
CA THR A 188 7.53 3.09 -0.66
C THR A 188 8.68 3.39 -1.63
N PRO A 189 8.49 3.21 -2.96
CA PRO A 189 7.35 2.56 -3.59
C PRO A 189 7.34 1.03 -3.36
N ALA A 190 6.16 0.41 -3.45
CA ALA A 190 6.03 -1.05 -3.45
C ALA A 190 6.81 -1.66 -4.62
N ARG A 191 7.43 -2.82 -4.40
CA ARG A 191 8.32 -3.44 -5.38
C ARG A 191 8.27 -4.96 -5.36
N ILE A 192 8.51 -5.58 -6.51
CA ILE A 192 8.71 -7.02 -6.61
C ILE A 192 10.06 -7.37 -5.97
N VAL A 193 10.08 -8.39 -5.12
CA VAL A 193 11.30 -8.89 -4.47
C VAL A 193 11.62 -10.34 -4.85
N ASP A 194 10.66 -11.07 -5.41
CA ASP A 194 10.85 -12.44 -5.87
C ASP A 194 9.83 -12.77 -6.98
N GLU A 195 10.18 -13.72 -7.86
CA GLU A 195 9.29 -14.24 -8.90
C GLU A 195 9.40 -15.76 -9.01
N VAL A 196 8.25 -16.45 -9.05
CA VAL A 196 8.18 -17.90 -9.22
C VAL A 196 7.49 -18.22 -10.53
N ASP A 197 8.16 -19.01 -11.38
CA ASP A 197 7.57 -19.48 -12.64
C ASP A 197 6.48 -20.53 -12.36
N ILE A 198 5.32 -20.32 -12.99
CA ILE A 198 4.17 -21.21 -12.89
C ILE A 198 3.98 -21.91 -14.24
N PRO A 199 4.20 -23.24 -14.31
CA PRO A 199 3.92 -24.02 -15.51
C PRO A 199 2.46 -23.90 -15.96
N GLY A 200 2.22 -24.05 -17.26
CA GLY A 200 0.87 -24.01 -17.82
C GLY A 200 -0.04 -25.09 -17.23
N ARG A 201 -1.33 -24.77 -17.10
CA ARG A 201 -2.39 -25.62 -16.53
C ARG A 201 -2.25 -25.92 -15.02
N GLN A 202 -1.29 -25.30 -14.33
CA GLN A 202 -1.30 -25.32 -12.87
C GLN A 202 -2.35 -24.36 -12.30
N ALA A 203 -2.92 -24.76 -11.17
CA ALA A 203 -3.95 -24.01 -10.44
C ALA A 203 -3.43 -23.45 -9.11
N SER A 204 -2.15 -23.62 -8.82
CA SER A 204 -1.49 -23.07 -7.64
C SER A 204 -0.01 -22.81 -7.90
N ALA A 205 0.62 -22.06 -7.00
CA ALA A 205 2.05 -21.84 -6.90
C ALA A 205 2.45 -21.81 -5.42
N GLU A 206 3.71 -22.08 -5.11
CA GLU A 206 4.22 -22.03 -3.73
C GLU A 206 5.26 -20.93 -3.57
N TRP A 207 5.30 -20.32 -2.38
CA TRP A 207 6.37 -19.42 -1.97
C TRP A 207 6.84 -19.79 -0.57
N ASP A 208 8.14 -20.09 -0.42
CA ASP A 208 8.74 -20.57 0.82
C ASP A 208 9.11 -19.45 1.82
N GLY A 209 8.80 -18.20 1.46
CA GLY A 209 9.16 -17.04 2.27
C GLY A 209 10.64 -16.69 2.18
N THR A 210 11.32 -17.06 1.10
CA THR A 210 12.69 -16.64 0.82
C THR A 210 12.77 -15.57 -0.27
N VAL A 211 13.85 -14.79 -0.25
CA VAL A 211 14.26 -13.82 -1.27
C VAL A 211 15.76 -14.02 -1.47
N ASP A 212 16.19 -14.27 -2.72
CA ASP A 212 17.58 -14.60 -3.05
C ASP A 212 18.16 -15.76 -2.21
N GLY A 213 17.33 -16.77 -1.92
CA GLY A 213 17.70 -17.96 -1.12
C GLY A 213 17.89 -17.70 0.38
N ARG A 214 17.50 -16.52 0.88
CA ARG A 214 17.55 -16.15 2.30
C ARG A 214 16.13 -15.91 2.82
N PRO A 215 15.87 -16.14 4.13
CA PRO A 215 14.58 -15.79 4.71
C PRO A 215 14.21 -14.33 4.42
N ALA A 216 13.01 -14.10 3.91
CA ALA A 216 12.54 -12.78 3.54
C ALA A 216 12.55 -11.84 4.75
N PRO A 217 12.86 -10.54 4.59
CA PRO A 217 12.75 -9.58 5.69
C PRO A 217 11.36 -9.56 6.30
N ALA A 218 11.24 -9.26 7.60
CA ALA A 218 9.93 -9.06 8.20
C ALA A 218 9.18 -7.90 7.49
N GLY A 219 7.91 -8.09 7.18
CA GLY A 219 7.10 -7.14 6.41
C GLY A 219 5.82 -7.75 5.84
N THR A 220 5.13 -6.94 5.05
CA THR A 220 3.89 -7.31 4.35
C THR A 220 4.22 -7.58 2.89
N TYR A 221 3.69 -8.69 2.37
CA TYR A 221 3.88 -9.15 1.01
C TYR A 221 2.55 -9.44 0.33
N LEU A 222 2.45 -9.08 -0.94
CA LEU A 222 1.31 -9.38 -1.82
C LEU A 222 1.73 -10.41 -2.86
N MET A 223 0.94 -11.47 -2.98
CA MET A 223 1.05 -12.47 -4.05
C MET A 223 0.39 -11.93 -5.32
N GLY A 224 1.20 -11.40 -6.23
CA GLY A 224 0.77 -10.91 -7.54
C GLY A 224 0.89 -11.97 -8.64
N LEU A 225 0.22 -11.78 -9.77
CA LEU A 225 0.34 -12.64 -10.95
C LEU A 225 0.64 -11.83 -12.19
N LEU A 226 1.42 -12.40 -13.09
CA LEU A 226 1.62 -11.91 -14.45
C LEU A 226 1.49 -13.07 -15.43
N VAL A 227 0.59 -12.95 -16.41
CA VAL A 227 0.35 -13.97 -17.43
C VAL A 227 0.19 -13.34 -18.80
N ALA A 228 0.73 -13.98 -19.83
CA ALA A 228 0.48 -13.63 -21.22
C ALA A 228 -0.39 -14.71 -21.88
N ASP A 229 -1.42 -14.28 -22.61
CA ASP A 229 -2.30 -15.17 -23.38
C ASP A 229 -1.58 -15.77 -24.62
N ARG A 230 -2.35 -16.29 -25.58
CA ARG A 230 -1.80 -16.82 -26.84
C ARG A 230 -1.44 -15.70 -27.83
N ALA A 231 -2.18 -14.59 -27.81
CA ALA A 231 -2.04 -13.42 -28.68
C ALA A 231 -0.89 -12.49 -28.25
N GLY A 232 -0.39 -12.63 -27.02
CA GLY A 232 0.65 -11.80 -26.43
C GLY A 232 0.13 -10.64 -25.57
N ASN A 233 -1.15 -10.64 -25.19
CA ASN A 233 -1.67 -9.67 -24.24
C ASN A 233 -1.31 -10.11 -22.82
N ARG A 234 -0.72 -9.20 -22.03
CA ARG A 234 -0.37 -9.44 -20.63
C ARG A 234 -1.49 -8.98 -19.69
N GLY A 235 -1.89 -9.86 -18.79
CA GLY A 235 -2.76 -9.58 -17.66
C GLY A 235 -2.02 -9.68 -16.33
N THR A 236 -2.39 -8.84 -15.38
CA THR A 236 -1.80 -8.83 -14.04
C THR A 236 -2.85 -8.99 -12.93
N PHE A 237 -2.39 -9.52 -11.80
CA PHE A 237 -3.05 -9.41 -10.51
C PHE A 237 -2.09 -8.76 -9.51
N PRO A 238 -2.50 -7.71 -8.78
CA PRO A 238 -3.73 -6.94 -9.01
C PRO A 238 -3.73 -6.27 -10.41
N ALA A 239 -4.91 -5.80 -10.83
CA ALA A 239 -5.07 -5.18 -12.14
C ALA A 239 -4.30 -3.84 -12.25
N GLN A 240 -4.08 -3.17 -11.12
CA GLN A 240 -3.27 -1.97 -11.02
C GLN A 240 -1.89 -2.29 -10.44
N VAL A 241 -0.85 -1.87 -11.15
CA VAL A 241 0.55 -2.07 -10.79
C VAL A 241 1.28 -0.73 -10.87
N PRO A 242 2.02 -0.27 -9.84
CA PRO A 242 2.16 -0.89 -8.51
C PRO A 242 0.84 -1.01 -7.75
N PRO A 243 0.71 -2.00 -6.86
CA PRO A 243 -0.51 -2.21 -6.08
C PRO A 243 -0.79 -1.03 -5.15
N ARG A 244 -2.07 -0.78 -4.89
CA ARG A 244 -2.56 0.27 -3.99
C ARG A 244 -3.55 -0.33 -2.99
N SER A 245 -3.57 0.22 -1.78
CA SER A 245 -4.52 -0.22 -0.75
C SER A 245 -5.95 0.03 -1.21
N GLY A 246 -6.85 -0.93 -0.96
CA GLY A 246 -8.26 -0.89 -1.40
C GLY A 246 -8.52 -1.45 -2.81
N ASP A 247 -7.49 -1.58 -3.65
CA ASP A 247 -7.63 -2.08 -5.03
C ASP A 247 -7.37 -3.59 -5.17
N VAL A 248 -6.90 -4.25 -4.11
CA VAL A 248 -6.56 -5.68 -4.12
C VAL A 248 -7.75 -6.51 -3.62
N PRO A 249 -8.42 -7.29 -4.47
CA PRO A 249 -9.54 -8.11 -4.03
C PRO A 249 -9.06 -9.43 -3.40
N GLY A 250 -9.75 -9.87 -2.35
CA GLY A 250 -9.51 -11.17 -1.73
C GLY A 250 -8.33 -11.18 -0.76
N ARG A 251 -7.89 -12.38 -0.37
CA ARG A 251 -6.81 -12.59 0.62
C ARG A 251 -5.54 -13.07 -0.08
N ALA A 252 -4.82 -12.14 -0.69
CA ALA A 252 -3.57 -12.42 -1.42
C ALA A 252 -2.30 -12.07 -0.60
N GLY A 253 -2.48 -11.71 0.67
CA GLY A 253 -1.44 -11.23 1.55
C GLY A 253 -0.72 -12.31 2.34
N VAL A 254 0.59 -12.13 2.48
CA VAL A 254 1.48 -12.89 3.35
C VAL A 254 2.22 -11.92 4.24
N THR A 255 2.18 -12.12 5.55
CA THR A 255 3.02 -11.40 6.51
C THR A 255 4.20 -12.27 6.92
N VAL A 256 5.41 -11.79 6.65
CA VAL A 256 6.63 -12.39 7.19
C VAL A 256 6.94 -11.76 8.55
N ARG A 257 6.97 -12.58 9.61
CA ARG A 257 7.14 -12.10 10.99
C ARG A 257 7.84 -13.13 11.86
N TYR A 258 9.05 -12.80 12.31
CA TYR A 258 9.86 -13.66 13.18
C TYR A 258 9.65 -13.40 14.66
N LEU A 259 9.49 -12.11 15.02
CA LEU A 259 9.23 -11.65 16.38
C LEU A 259 8.48 -10.32 16.32
N ALA A 260 7.32 -10.24 16.96
CA ALA A 260 6.62 -8.98 17.17
C ALA A 260 5.94 -8.94 18.55
N ALA A 261 5.53 -7.76 18.97
CA ALA A 261 4.74 -7.62 20.18
C ALA A 261 3.67 -6.53 20.02
N ALA A 262 2.50 -6.77 20.61
CA ALA A 262 1.40 -5.83 20.69
C ALA A 262 1.25 -5.35 22.15
N PRO A 263 1.65 -4.10 22.46
CA PRO A 263 1.41 -3.53 23.78
C PRO A 263 -0.07 -3.14 23.94
N SER A 264 -0.50 -2.95 25.19
CA SER A 264 -1.75 -2.24 25.47
C SER A 264 -1.48 -0.74 25.50
N PHE A 265 -2.29 0.03 24.76
CA PHE A 265 -2.27 1.50 24.82
C PHE A 265 -3.18 2.08 25.89
N THR A 266 -3.86 1.24 26.67
CA THR A 266 -4.51 1.69 27.91
C THR A 266 -3.43 1.87 28.98
N PRO A 267 -3.30 3.07 29.61
CA PRO A 267 -2.27 3.31 30.60
C PRO A 267 -2.45 2.41 31.83
N VAL A 268 -1.41 1.67 32.19
CA VAL A 268 -1.42 0.77 33.34
C VAL A 268 -1.01 1.52 34.60
N ARG A 269 -1.72 1.32 35.72
CA ARG A 269 -1.37 1.93 36.99
C ARG A 269 -0.02 1.42 37.50
N ALA A 270 0.83 2.30 38.02
CA ALA A 270 2.11 1.93 38.62
C ALA A 270 1.94 0.83 39.68
N GLY A 271 2.72 -0.25 39.56
CA GLY A 271 2.67 -1.43 40.44
C GLY A 271 1.68 -2.53 40.01
N ALA A 272 0.82 -2.26 39.03
CA ALA A 272 -0.13 -3.23 38.48
C ALA A 272 0.53 -4.14 37.42
N SER A 273 -0.24 -5.07 36.86
CA SER A 273 0.20 -5.88 35.73
C SER A 273 -0.48 -5.43 34.45
N THR A 274 0.26 -5.49 33.35
CA THR A 274 -0.29 -5.40 31.99
C THR A 274 0.04 -6.68 31.21
N THR A 275 -0.71 -6.94 30.16
CA THR A 275 -0.44 -8.04 29.23
C THR A 275 0.09 -7.46 27.93
N VAL A 276 1.22 -7.99 27.47
CA VAL A 276 1.74 -7.75 26.12
C VAL A 276 1.59 -9.04 25.34
N PHE A 277 0.99 -8.97 24.15
CA PHE A 277 0.91 -10.12 23.26
C PHE A 277 2.23 -10.26 22.51
N VAL A 278 2.89 -11.40 22.65
CA VAL A 278 4.20 -11.69 22.06
C VAL A 278 4.04 -12.75 21.00
N ASP A 279 4.42 -12.39 19.79
CA ASP A 279 4.43 -13.27 18.66
C ASP A 279 5.86 -13.66 18.34
N ALA A 280 6.34 -14.74 18.94
CA ALA A 280 7.68 -15.28 18.73
C ALA A 280 7.67 -16.55 17.87
N ARG A 281 6.60 -16.79 17.08
CA ARG A 281 6.45 -17.99 16.24
C ARG A 281 6.68 -19.31 17.01
N ARG A 282 6.14 -19.38 18.24
CA ARG A 282 6.32 -20.48 19.23
C ARG A 282 7.75 -20.70 19.74
N ARG A 283 8.70 -19.83 19.40
CA ARG A 283 10.08 -19.86 19.93
C ARG A 283 10.09 -19.32 21.35
N ARG A 284 11.10 -19.75 22.13
CA ARG A 284 11.39 -19.15 23.43
C ARG A 284 11.97 -17.76 23.22
N TYR A 285 11.60 -16.84 24.10
CA TYR A 285 12.11 -15.47 24.11
C TYR A 285 12.55 -15.07 25.52
N SER A 286 13.44 -14.09 25.58
CA SER A 286 13.79 -13.34 26.79
C SER A 286 13.18 -11.95 26.73
N TRP A 287 12.95 -11.34 27.88
CA TRP A 287 12.43 -9.98 27.95
C TRP A 287 13.08 -9.19 29.08
N ALA A 288 13.14 -7.87 28.89
CA ALA A 288 13.62 -6.91 29.88
C ALA A 288 12.79 -5.63 29.81
N LEU A 289 12.36 -5.14 30.97
CA LEU A 289 11.64 -3.88 31.16
C LEU A 289 12.61 -2.82 31.68
N ARG A 290 12.62 -1.66 31.03
CA ARG A 290 13.36 -0.45 31.45
C ARG A 290 12.42 0.75 31.45
N ARG A 291 12.76 1.79 32.21
CA ARG A 291 12.16 3.12 32.00
C ARG A 291 12.80 3.73 30.75
N TRP A 292 12.05 4.50 29.98
CA TRP A 292 12.62 5.27 28.87
C TRP A 292 13.74 6.19 29.39
N GLY A 293 14.86 6.30 28.66
CA GLY A 293 16.02 7.10 29.06
C GLY A 293 16.90 6.50 30.17
N ASP A 294 16.44 5.48 30.90
CA ASP A 294 17.20 4.85 31.99
C ASP A 294 17.77 3.47 31.55
N PRO A 295 19.10 3.27 31.58
CA PRO A 295 19.70 1.98 31.21
C PRO A 295 19.36 0.84 32.18
N ARG A 296 18.93 1.16 33.41
CA ARG A 296 18.67 0.18 34.48
C ARG A 296 17.52 -0.76 34.12
N VAL A 297 17.79 -2.06 34.24
CA VAL A 297 16.77 -3.10 34.12
C VAL A 297 15.91 -3.14 35.38
N LEU A 298 14.61 -2.87 35.21
CA LEU A 298 13.63 -2.86 36.30
C LEU A 298 13.05 -4.27 36.55
N ALA A 299 12.85 -5.03 35.48
CA ALA A 299 12.42 -6.41 35.52
C ALA A 299 12.94 -7.16 34.29
N ARG A 300 13.10 -8.48 34.39
CA ARG A 300 13.49 -9.35 33.27
C ARG A 300 12.95 -10.76 33.46
N GLY A 301 12.87 -11.51 32.37
CA GLY A 301 12.45 -12.90 32.42
C GLY A 301 12.59 -13.61 31.08
N ARG A 302 12.03 -14.82 31.02
CA ARG A 302 11.93 -15.65 29.82
C ARG A 302 10.49 -16.12 29.64
N GLY A 303 10.10 -16.39 28.41
CA GLY A 303 8.74 -16.85 28.09
C GLY A 303 8.71 -17.64 26.78
N ARG A 304 7.56 -18.28 26.55
CA ARG A 304 7.19 -18.92 25.27
C ARG A 304 5.73 -18.69 24.90
N ASP A 305 4.93 -18.18 25.85
CA ASP A 305 3.50 -17.99 25.68
C ASP A 305 3.22 -16.69 24.93
N VAL A 306 2.10 -16.67 24.21
CA VAL A 306 1.66 -15.49 23.46
C VAL A 306 1.26 -14.36 24.41
N ARG A 307 0.81 -14.66 25.64
CA ARG A 307 0.47 -13.64 26.64
C ARG A 307 1.61 -13.47 27.63
N LEU A 308 2.37 -12.40 27.50
CA LEU A 308 3.39 -12.02 28.48
C LEU A 308 2.78 -11.07 29.51
N ARG A 309 2.64 -11.53 30.75
CA ARG A 309 2.23 -10.67 31.87
C ARG A 309 3.45 -9.94 32.43
N VAL A 310 3.43 -8.61 32.39
CA VAL A 310 4.50 -7.75 32.89
C VAL A 310 3.98 -6.95 34.08
N ARG A 311 4.67 -7.03 35.22
CA ARG A 311 4.39 -6.16 36.36
C ARG A 311 5.15 -4.85 36.21
N THR A 312 4.45 -3.73 36.26
CA THR A 312 5.07 -2.41 36.19
C THR A 312 5.67 -2.04 37.55
N PRO A 313 6.75 -1.25 37.57
CA PRO A 313 7.32 -0.79 38.83
C PRO A 313 6.31 0.04 39.62
N ARG A 314 6.43 0.03 40.95
CA ARG A 314 5.73 0.99 41.80
C ARG A 314 6.39 2.35 41.65
N GLY A 315 5.61 3.41 41.81
CA GLY A 315 6.15 4.78 41.87
C GLY A 315 5.43 5.74 40.93
N GLN A 316 6.23 6.54 40.23
CA GLN A 316 5.77 7.64 39.39
C GLN A 316 5.25 7.14 38.03
N ALA A 317 4.52 8.00 37.32
CA ALA A 317 4.20 7.77 35.92
C ALA A 317 5.49 7.72 35.08
N GLY A 318 5.39 7.16 33.88
CA GLY A 318 6.48 7.16 32.91
C GLY A 318 6.30 6.17 31.77
N LEU A 319 6.96 6.46 30.65
CA LEU A 319 7.07 5.55 29.53
C LEU A 319 8.12 4.47 29.83
N HIS A 320 7.75 3.22 29.61
CA HIS A 320 8.64 2.08 29.79
C HIS A 320 8.86 1.36 28.47
N VAL A 321 10.04 0.76 28.33
CA VAL A 321 10.46 -0.01 27.17
C VAL A 321 10.49 -1.48 27.55
N LEU A 322 9.61 -2.28 26.95
CA LEU A 322 9.72 -3.72 27.00
C LEU A 322 10.51 -4.22 25.80
N SER A 323 11.75 -4.64 26.05
CA SER A 323 12.58 -5.32 25.05
C SER A 323 12.30 -6.82 25.08
N ILE A 324 12.06 -7.41 23.92
CA ILE A 324 11.83 -8.85 23.76
C ILE A 324 12.82 -9.36 22.71
N ALA A 325 13.45 -10.49 22.97
CA ALA A 325 14.43 -11.07 22.07
C ALA A 325 14.33 -12.60 21.98
N THR A 326 14.41 -13.13 20.77
CA THR A 326 14.79 -14.52 20.48
C THR A 326 16.32 -14.60 20.32
N ALA A 327 16.84 -15.72 19.81
CA ALA A 327 18.28 -15.87 19.58
C ALA A 327 18.83 -14.92 18.49
N ASP A 328 17.97 -14.50 17.57
CA ASP A 328 18.30 -13.87 16.28
C ASP A 328 17.44 -12.62 15.96
N HIS A 329 16.37 -12.38 16.71
CA HIS A 329 15.47 -11.24 16.51
C HIS A 329 15.22 -10.50 17.81
N ARG A 330 14.99 -9.19 17.70
CA ARG A 330 14.65 -8.32 18.83
C ARG A 330 13.56 -7.34 18.42
N THR A 331 12.65 -7.07 19.34
CA THR A 331 11.67 -5.99 19.22
C THR A 331 11.57 -5.23 20.54
N GLN A 332 11.12 -3.98 20.46
CA GLN A 332 10.86 -3.13 21.61
C GLN A 332 9.47 -2.54 21.48
N VAL A 333 8.71 -2.50 22.57
CA VAL A 333 7.37 -1.89 22.58
C VAL A 333 7.19 -0.99 23.79
N PRO A 334 6.40 0.09 23.66
CA PRO A 334 6.11 0.98 24.78
C PRO A 334 5.14 0.33 25.78
N ILE A 335 5.34 0.60 27.06
CA ILE A 335 4.35 0.38 28.12
C ILE A 335 4.11 1.72 28.80
N VAL A 336 2.89 2.21 28.71
CA VAL A 336 2.48 3.51 29.26
C VAL A 336 2.05 3.31 30.72
N VAL A 337 2.80 3.86 31.67
CA VAL A 337 2.52 3.72 33.10
C VAL A 337 2.01 5.02 33.68
N ARG A 338 0.79 5.01 34.24
CA ARG A 338 0.22 6.14 34.99
C ARG A 338 0.60 6.08 36.47
N ALA A 339 0.65 7.24 37.11
CA ALA A 339 0.99 7.38 38.52
C ALA A 339 -0.05 6.70 39.42
N ARG A 340 0.37 6.27 40.62
CA ARG A 340 -0.56 5.72 41.62
C ARG A 340 -1.48 6.80 42.20
N VAL A 341 -0.93 8.01 42.39
CA VAL A 341 -1.60 9.22 42.84
C VAL A 341 -1.54 10.21 41.69
N PRO A 342 -2.69 10.75 41.22
CA PRO A 342 -2.72 11.71 40.12
C PRO A 342 -1.80 12.91 40.38
N ARG A 343 -1.22 13.43 39.30
CA ARG A 343 -0.45 14.69 39.30
C ARG A 343 -1.29 15.82 38.72
N ARG A 344 -0.75 17.03 38.72
CA ARG A 344 -1.47 18.22 38.24
C ARG A 344 -1.58 18.28 36.73
N VAL A 345 -0.54 17.80 36.03
CA VAL A 345 -0.46 17.82 34.57
C VAL A 345 -0.57 16.40 34.03
N LEU A 346 -1.40 16.23 33.01
CA LEU A 346 -1.56 14.99 32.25
C LEU A 346 -0.78 15.06 30.94
N VAL A 347 0.17 14.16 30.74
CA VAL A 347 0.85 13.99 29.45
C VAL A 347 0.11 12.93 28.63
N VAL A 348 -0.19 13.25 27.38
CA VAL A 348 -0.94 12.43 26.43
C VAL A 348 -0.01 12.00 25.29
N LEU A 349 0.11 10.69 25.10
CA LEU A 349 0.91 10.09 24.03
C LEU A 349 0.04 9.77 22.79
N PRO A 350 0.55 9.97 21.56
CA PRO A 350 -0.24 9.90 20.32
C PRO A 350 -0.36 8.46 19.77
N SER A 351 -0.91 7.56 20.59
CA SER A 351 -1.07 6.15 20.22
C SER A 351 -2.00 5.89 19.04
N LEU A 352 -2.98 6.76 18.77
CA LEU A 352 -3.80 6.69 17.55
C LEU A 352 -2.93 6.94 16.31
N THR A 353 -1.97 7.85 16.39
CA THR A 353 -0.99 8.07 15.32
C THR A 353 -0.02 6.91 15.18
N TRP A 354 0.49 6.37 16.29
CA TRP A 354 1.37 5.21 16.24
C TRP A 354 0.72 4.01 15.55
N GLU A 355 -0.54 3.70 15.91
CA GLU A 355 -1.28 2.63 15.24
C GLU A 355 -1.73 3.02 13.84
N GLY A 356 -2.11 4.28 13.61
CA GLY A 356 -2.50 4.76 12.28
C GLY A 356 -1.37 4.69 11.24
N LEU A 357 -0.12 4.76 11.66
CA LEU A 357 1.07 4.64 10.81
C LEU A 357 1.70 3.23 10.83
N ASN A 358 1.18 2.33 11.67
CA ASN A 358 1.72 0.98 11.80
C ASN A 358 1.44 0.16 10.54
N ALA A 359 2.47 -0.13 9.74
CA ALA A 359 2.33 -0.82 8.46
C ALA A 359 2.10 -2.34 8.65
N VAL A 360 0.90 -2.71 9.08
CA VAL A 360 0.45 -4.10 9.25
C VAL A 360 -0.71 -4.36 8.31
N ASP A 361 -0.70 -5.54 7.69
CA ASP A 361 -1.84 -6.10 6.98
C ASP A 361 -2.79 -6.78 7.98
N ASP A 362 -3.96 -6.15 8.18
CA ASP A 362 -5.00 -6.54 9.12
C ASP A 362 -6.04 -7.48 8.49
N ASP A 363 -6.23 -7.42 7.16
CA ASP A 363 -7.34 -8.08 6.44
C ASP A 363 -6.89 -9.20 5.46
N GLY A 364 -5.58 -9.31 5.25
CA GLY A 364 -4.93 -10.30 4.43
C GLY A 364 -4.92 -9.97 2.94
N ASP A 365 -5.19 -8.74 2.53
CA ASP A 365 -5.14 -8.34 1.11
C ASP A 365 -3.71 -8.16 0.58
N GLY A 366 -2.70 -8.18 1.45
CA GLY A 366 -1.29 -7.99 1.10
C GLY A 366 -0.86 -6.53 1.05
N MET A 367 -1.68 -5.61 1.53
CA MET A 367 -1.40 -4.18 1.66
C MET A 367 -1.40 -3.78 3.15
N PRO A 368 -0.51 -2.86 3.57
CA PRO A 368 -0.59 -2.32 4.93
C PRO A 368 -1.86 -1.49 5.13
N ASN A 369 -2.61 -1.76 6.20
CA ASN A 369 -3.75 -0.95 6.64
C ASN A 369 -3.23 0.21 7.51
N THR A 370 -2.95 1.34 6.86
CA THR A 370 -2.56 2.61 7.49
C THR A 370 -3.61 3.68 7.23
N LEU A 371 -3.71 4.66 8.13
CA LEU A 371 -4.59 5.83 7.96
C LEU A 371 -3.99 6.88 7.02
N ASP A 372 -2.69 6.81 6.76
CA ASP A 372 -2.01 7.71 5.83
C ASP A 372 -2.13 7.17 4.39
N GLY A 373 -2.26 8.08 3.41
CA GLY A 373 -2.21 7.76 1.98
C GLY A 373 -3.37 6.97 1.35
N ALA A 374 -4.28 6.37 2.13
CA ALA A 374 -5.32 5.45 1.62
C ALA A 374 -6.75 6.03 1.50
N GLY A 375 -6.91 7.36 1.63
CA GLY A 375 -8.20 8.03 1.43
C GLY A 375 -9.23 7.73 2.53
N ARG A 376 -10.54 7.89 2.23
CA ARG A 376 -11.61 7.76 3.23
C ARG A 376 -11.90 6.32 3.67
N ASP A 377 -11.50 5.34 2.85
CA ASP A 377 -11.74 3.91 3.11
C ASP A 377 -10.60 3.28 3.91
N ALA A 378 -9.54 4.05 4.17
CA ALA A 378 -8.44 3.67 5.03
C ALA A 378 -8.94 3.28 6.42
N SER A 379 -8.34 2.22 6.95
CA SER A 379 -8.62 1.71 8.29
C SER A 379 -7.36 1.19 8.95
N ALA A 380 -7.41 1.06 10.29
CA ALA A 380 -6.34 0.48 11.09
C ALA A 380 -6.93 -0.09 12.39
N ARG A 381 -6.46 -1.25 12.85
CA ARG A 381 -6.87 -1.79 14.15
C ARG A 381 -5.93 -1.33 15.26
N LEU A 382 -6.50 -1.08 16.45
CA LEU A 382 -5.73 -0.87 17.69
C LEU A 382 -5.32 -2.20 18.32
N GLY A 383 -4.19 -2.20 19.02
CA GLY A 383 -3.73 -3.36 19.79
C GLY A 383 -3.17 -4.47 18.91
N ARG A 384 -2.68 -4.11 17.73
CA ARG A 384 -1.98 -5.01 16.80
C ARG A 384 -0.48 -4.97 17.08
N PRO A 385 0.29 -6.01 16.66
CA PRO A 385 1.74 -5.98 16.82
C PRO A 385 2.35 -4.79 16.10
N LEU A 386 3.31 -4.12 16.72
CA LEU A 386 4.02 -3.01 16.08
C LEU A 386 5.02 -3.56 15.08
N ALA A 387 4.79 -3.33 13.78
CA ALA A 387 5.53 -3.94 12.68
C ALA A 387 7.04 -3.66 12.75
N LYS A 388 7.40 -2.43 13.15
CA LYS A 388 8.79 -1.98 13.29
C LYS A 388 9.25 -1.85 14.75
N GLY A 389 8.48 -2.40 15.70
CA GLY A 389 8.75 -2.24 17.13
C GLY A 389 8.39 -0.84 17.64
N MET A 390 9.33 -0.17 18.32
CA MET A 390 9.04 1.11 18.98
C MET A 390 8.62 2.17 17.94
N PRO A 391 7.54 2.94 18.18
CA PRO A 391 7.18 4.06 17.32
C PRO A 391 8.36 5.00 17.10
N THR A 392 8.58 5.40 15.84
CA THR A 392 9.78 6.14 15.43
C THR A 392 9.84 7.57 15.96
N SER A 393 8.71 8.16 16.37
CA SER A 393 8.66 9.49 16.97
C SER A 393 9.19 9.52 18.41
N ILE A 394 9.03 8.43 19.17
CA ILE A 394 9.32 8.38 20.61
C ILE A 394 10.74 8.87 20.95
N PRO A 395 11.81 8.46 20.26
CA PRO A 395 13.15 8.91 20.64
C PRO A 395 13.36 10.43 20.57
N ALA A 396 12.78 11.09 19.56
CA ALA A 396 13.01 12.51 19.29
C ALA A 396 11.95 13.44 19.90
N GLN A 397 10.71 12.96 20.05
CA GLN A 397 9.59 13.76 20.54
C GLN A 397 9.14 13.31 21.93
N GLU A 398 8.27 12.29 22.01
CA GLU A 398 7.53 12.00 23.24
C GLU A 398 8.46 11.52 24.36
N GLY A 399 9.40 10.63 24.03
CA GLY A 399 10.39 10.12 24.96
C GLY A 399 11.41 11.18 25.38
N ALA A 400 11.77 12.11 24.49
CA ALA A 400 12.65 13.24 24.82
C ALA A 400 11.99 14.19 25.83
N LEU A 401 10.73 14.56 25.60
CA LEU A 401 9.95 15.36 26.56
C LEU A 401 9.88 14.65 27.91
N LEU A 402 9.49 13.36 27.92
CA LEU A 402 9.37 12.62 29.18
C LEU A 402 10.70 12.50 29.94
N ARG A 403 11.82 12.33 29.22
CA ARG A 403 13.16 12.34 29.82
C ARG A 403 13.46 13.70 30.45
N PHE A 404 13.24 14.80 29.73
CA PHE A 404 13.41 16.15 30.26
C PHE A 404 12.60 16.38 31.54
N LEU A 405 11.31 15.99 31.53
CA LEU A 405 10.44 16.14 32.69
C LEU A 405 10.94 15.33 33.89
N ASP A 406 11.41 14.11 33.65
CA ASP A 406 11.97 13.24 34.69
C ASP A 406 13.26 13.82 35.30
N ASP A 407 14.20 14.25 34.45
CA ASP A 407 15.50 14.81 34.83
C ASP A 407 15.34 16.13 35.62
N ASN A 408 14.30 16.91 35.32
CA ASN A 408 13.97 18.18 35.98
C ASN A 408 12.94 18.03 37.12
N LEU A 409 12.61 16.80 37.54
CA LEU A 409 11.65 16.50 38.62
C LEU A 409 10.23 17.08 38.43
N LEU A 410 9.85 17.35 37.17
CA LEU A 410 8.54 17.87 36.79
C LEU A 410 7.53 16.72 36.77
N ARG A 411 6.71 16.64 37.81
CA ARG A 411 5.82 15.49 38.03
C ARG A 411 4.58 15.53 37.13
N TYR A 412 4.33 14.43 36.43
CA TYR A 412 3.17 14.25 35.56
C TYR A 412 2.43 12.95 35.83
N ASP A 413 1.21 12.88 35.32
CA ASP A 413 0.52 11.62 35.06
C ASP A 413 0.52 11.34 33.55
N LEU A 414 0.30 10.10 33.14
CA LEU A 414 0.49 9.68 31.75
C LEU A 414 -0.72 8.91 31.21
N THR A 415 -1.16 9.26 30.01
CA THR A 415 -2.21 8.57 29.27
C THR A 415 -1.89 8.51 27.77
N THR A 416 -2.81 7.95 26.99
CA THR A 416 -2.78 7.99 25.53
C THR A 416 -4.06 8.63 24.98
N ASP A 417 -3.97 9.19 23.78
CA ASP A 417 -5.12 9.69 23.02
C ASP A 417 -6.18 8.61 22.76
N ALA A 418 -5.79 7.36 22.52
CA ALA A 418 -6.69 6.22 22.37
C ALA A 418 -7.42 5.90 23.67
N ALA A 419 -6.72 5.96 24.82
CA ALA A 419 -7.34 5.74 26.12
C ALA A 419 -8.35 6.85 26.47
N LEU A 420 -8.01 8.11 26.20
CA LEU A 420 -8.93 9.25 26.32
C LEU A 420 -10.15 9.08 25.42
N ALA A 421 -9.94 8.72 24.15
CA ALA A 421 -11.02 8.51 23.19
C ALA A 421 -11.96 7.36 23.59
N ALA A 422 -11.42 6.30 24.20
CA ALA A 422 -12.18 5.15 24.70
C ALA A 422 -12.81 5.39 26.08
N GLY A 423 -12.53 6.52 26.75
CA GLY A 423 -13.00 6.77 28.12
C GLY A 423 -12.36 5.83 29.15
N THR A 424 -11.14 5.35 28.90
CA THR A 424 -10.41 4.43 29.77
C THR A 424 -9.22 5.14 30.41
N GLY A 425 -8.95 4.87 31.69
CA GLY A 425 -7.85 5.53 32.40
C GLY A 425 -8.23 6.93 32.91
N PRO A 426 -7.28 7.87 33.03
CA PRO A 426 -7.55 9.22 33.51
C PRO A 426 -8.36 10.06 32.52
N SER A 427 -9.18 10.99 33.03
CA SER A 427 -9.92 11.95 32.19
C SER A 427 -9.23 13.31 32.14
N LEU A 428 -9.43 14.09 31.07
CA LEU A 428 -8.84 15.44 30.94
C LEU A 428 -9.30 16.42 32.04
N GLY A 429 -10.50 16.22 32.59
CA GLY A 429 -11.08 17.10 33.61
C GLY A 429 -10.46 16.93 34.99
N ASP A 430 -9.78 15.81 35.26
CA ASP A 430 -9.16 15.53 36.57
C ASP A 430 -7.84 16.30 36.79
N TYR A 431 -7.38 17.06 35.80
CA TYR A 431 -6.06 17.68 35.75
C TYR A 431 -6.16 19.18 35.49
N ALA A 432 -5.23 19.95 36.05
CA ALA A 432 -5.14 21.40 35.87
C ALA A 432 -4.82 21.75 34.41
N GLY A 433 -3.97 20.95 33.77
CA GLY A 433 -3.64 21.09 32.35
C GLY A 433 -3.17 19.78 31.74
N ALA A 434 -3.07 19.78 30.40
CA ALA A 434 -2.67 18.62 29.62
C ALA A 434 -1.62 18.98 28.56
N VAL A 435 -0.73 18.03 28.26
CA VAL A 435 0.30 18.15 27.22
C VAL A 435 0.15 17.03 26.21
N PHE A 436 0.01 17.36 24.94
CA PHE A 436 0.06 16.41 23.82
C PHE A 436 1.51 16.34 23.32
N ALA A 437 2.21 15.27 23.67
CA ALA A 437 3.67 15.18 23.63
C ALA A 437 4.29 14.95 22.24
N GLY A 438 3.46 14.83 21.20
CA GLY A 438 3.90 14.59 19.82
C GLY A 438 2.78 14.91 18.85
N ASP A 439 2.99 14.59 17.57
CA ASP A 439 2.15 15.05 16.46
C ASP A 439 0.65 14.78 16.62
N SER A 440 0.20 13.73 17.32
CA SER A 440 -1.24 13.47 17.56
C SER A 440 -2.11 13.72 16.31
N ARG A 441 -1.62 13.23 15.15
CA ARG A 441 -2.14 13.58 13.80
C ARG A 441 -3.64 13.33 13.69
N TRP A 442 -4.12 12.24 14.30
CA TRP A 442 -5.53 11.88 14.35
C TRP A 442 -6.02 11.83 15.79
N ILE A 443 -7.19 12.42 16.01
CA ILE A 443 -7.98 12.29 17.24
C ILE A 443 -9.42 11.92 16.89
N THR A 444 -10.22 11.46 17.85
CA THR A 444 -11.64 11.25 17.56
C THR A 444 -12.41 12.58 17.52
N PRO A 445 -13.53 12.67 16.77
CA PRO A 445 -14.40 13.84 16.81
C PRO A 445 -14.88 14.19 18.23
N GLN A 446 -15.08 13.18 19.07
CA GLN A 446 -15.44 13.32 20.48
C GLN A 446 -14.30 13.97 21.27
N LEU A 447 -13.07 13.46 21.12
CA LEU A 447 -11.90 14.02 21.79
C LEU A 447 -11.64 15.46 21.33
N ARG A 448 -11.78 15.76 20.03
CA ARG A 448 -11.69 17.13 19.49
C ARG A 448 -12.62 18.11 20.23
N ARG A 449 -13.91 17.74 20.37
CA ARG A 449 -14.88 18.58 21.09
C ARG A 449 -14.55 18.69 22.57
N ALA A 450 -14.10 17.61 23.19
CA ALA A 450 -13.68 17.61 24.59
C ALA A 450 -12.49 18.54 24.84
N LEU A 451 -11.50 18.56 23.93
CA LEU A 451 -10.35 19.49 24.01
C LEU A 451 -10.79 20.94 23.87
N ARG A 452 -11.59 21.25 22.84
CA ARG A 452 -12.13 22.60 22.62
C ARG A 452 -12.86 23.11 23.86
N ARG A 453 -13.78 22.31 24.38
CA ARG A 453 -14.57 22.63 25.58
C ARG A 453 -13.68 22.76 26.80
N ARG A 454 -12.71 21.87 27.00
CA ARG A 454 -11.81 21.91 28.16
C ARG A 454 -11.05 23.24 28.23
N VAL A 455 -10.56 23.76 27.10
CA VAL A 455 -9.90 25.07 27.06
C VAL A 455 -10.92 26.18 27.32
N GLN A 456 -12.08 26.17 26.67
CA GLN A 456 -13.15 27.15 26.91
C GLN A 456 -13.55 27.24 28.38
N ASP A 457 -13.59 26.11 29.08
CA ASP A 457 -13.95 25.99 30.49
C ASP A 457 -12.74 26.17 31.45
N GLY A 458 -11.70 26.92 31.04
CA GLY A 458 -10.57 27.27 31.92
C GLY A 458 -9.38 26.31 31.89
N GLY A 459 -9.38 25.32 31.01
CA GLY A 459 -8.29 24.34 30.90
C GLY A 459 -7.08 24.87 30.17
N ARG A 460 -5.90 24.35 30.53
CA ARG A 460 -4.63 24.72 29.90
C ARG A 460 -4.10 23.55 29.09
N ILE A 461 -3.99 23.69 27.77
CA ILE A 461 -3.58 22.60 26.88
C ILE A 461 -2.38 23.04 26.03
N TRP A 462 -1.31 22.26 26.10
CA TRP A 462 -0.13 22.43 25.26
C TRP A 462 -0.07 21.32 24.20
N SER A 463 -0.03 21.71 22.93
CA SER A 463 0.28 20.83 21.80
C SER A 463 1.73 21.02 21.38
N LEU A 464 2.56 19.98 21.55
CA LEU A 464 3.98 20.03 21.21
C LEU A 464 4.25 19.75 19.73
N GLY A 465 3.52 18.78 19.15
CA GLY A 465 3.75 18.30 17.79
C GLY A 465 3.27 19.24 16.70
N THR A 466 3.65 18.92 15.46
CA THR A 466 3.28 19.68 14.25
C THR A 466 2.20 18.94 13.47
N ASP A 467 1.43 19.68 12.66
CA ASP A 467 0.26 19.20 11.93
C ASP A 467 -0.74 18.43 12.83
N ALA A 468 -0.76 18.85 14.10
CA ALA A 468 -1.35 18.11 15.20
C ALA A 468 -2.83 18.42 15.40
N LEU A 469 -3.61 17.41 15.81
CA LEU A 469 -5.03 17.57 16.17
C LEU A 469 -5.96 18.03 15.02
N ARG A 470 -5.42 18.15 13.79
CA ARG A 470 -6.13 18.63 12.60
C ARG A 470 -6.93 17.56 11.88
N ARG A 471 -6.58 16.28 12.02
CA ARG A 471 -7.37 15.18 11.42
C ARG A 471 -8.23 14.50 12.47
N SER A 472 -9.31 13.91 11.99
CA SER A 472 -10.19 13.08 12.80
C SER A 472 -10.20 11.65 12.31
N VAL A 473 -10.45 10.71 13.21
CA VAL A 473 -10.68 9.30 12.89
C VAL A 473 -11.82 8.75 13.76
N ARG A 474 -12.65 7.87 13.22
CA ARG A 474 -13.70 7.21 14.01
C ARG A 474 -13.11 5.98 14.68
N LEU A 475 -13.30 5.88 15.99
CA LEU A 475 -12.94 4.71 16.78
C LEU A 475 -14.21 3.96 17.18
N ARG A 476 -14.31 2.68 16.79
CA ARG A 476 -15.39 1.78 17.21
C ARG A 476 -14.82 0.37 17.38
N ASP A 477 -15.03 -0.25 18.54
CA ASP A 477 -14.61 -1.63 18.82
C ASP A 477 -13.12 -1.90 18.52
N GLY A 478 -12.26 -0.90 18.77
CA GLY A 478 -10.82 -0.97 18.48
C GLY A 478 -10.44 -0.74 17.01
N LEU A 479 -11.40 -0.51 16.10
CA LEU A 479 -11.15 -0.20 14.70
C LEU A 479 -11.19 1.31 14.45
N LEU A 480 -10.13 1.81 13.82
CA LEU A 480 -10.00 3.16 13.30
C LEU A 480 -10.47 3.20 11.85
N THR A 481 -11.44 4.05 11.54
CA THR A 481 -12.01 4.18 10.18
C THR A 481 -12.28 5.63 9.82
N GLN A 482 -12.46 5.88 8.52
CA GLN A 482 -12.87 7.17 7.97
C GLN A 482 -11.95 8.31 8.43
N PRO A 483 -10.62 8.20 8.23
CA PRO A 483 -9.75 9.30 8.52
C PRO A 483 -10.15 10.50 7.67
N SER A 484 -10.23 11.67 8.30
CA SER A 484 -10.49 12.92 7.59
C SER A 484 -9.21 13.46 6.97
N THR A 485 -9.37 14.28 5.93
CA THR A 485 -8.34 15.24 5.56
C THR A 485 -8.09 16.22 6.72
N PRO A 486 -6.93 16.92 6.74
CA PRO A 486 -6.66 17.96 7.73
C PRO A 486 -7.73 19.05 7.68
N ALA A 487 -8.29 19.41 8.83
CA ALA A 487 -9.11 20.60 8.96
C ALA A 487 -8.22 21.86 8.87
N PRO A 488 -8.75 23.00 8.40
CA PRO A 488 -7.99 24.26 8.38
C PRO A 488 -7.47 24.65 9.77
N THR A 489 -8.26 24.38 10.81
CA THR A 489 -7.90 24.63 12.20
C THR A 489 -7.73 23.32 12.99
N ASP A 490 -6.87 23.36 14.00
CA ASP A 490 -6.69 22.26 14.94
C ASP A 490 -7.80 22.23 16.01
N ALA A 491 -7.72 21.27 16.94
CA ALA A 491 -8.69 21.14 18.02
C ALA A 491 -8.66 22.30 19.04
N LEU A 492 -7.59 23.09 19.06
CA LEU A 492 -7.32 24.15 20.04
C LEU A 492 -7.52 25.56 19.46
N GLY A 493 -7.68 25.69 18.14
CA GLY A 493 -8.05 26.93 17.46
C GLY A 493 -6.94 27.53 16.62
N ALA A 494 -5.77 26.90 16.56
CA ALA A 494 -4.70 27.34 15.68
C ALA A 494 -5.04 27.00 14.23
N ARG A 495 -4.54 27.83 13.31
CA ARG A 495 -4.53 27.58 11.86
C ARG A 495 -3.08 27.41 11.39
N PRO A 496 -2.50 26.20 11.47
CA PRO A 496 -1.15 25.97 11.00
C PRO A 496 -1.02 26.09 9.47
N VAL A 497 0.11 26.59 9.03
CA VAL A 497 0.51 26.63 7.62
C VAL A 497 1.25 25.35 7.29
N VAL A 498 0.90 24.73 6.16
CA VAL A 498 1.53 23.51 5.66
C VAL A 498 2.04 23.72 4.23
N PRO A 499 3.15 23.08 3.82
CA PRO A 499 3.99 22.18 4.62
C PRO A 499 4.78 22.92 5.71
N LEU A 500 5.35 22.15 6.64
CA LEU A 500 6.36 22.61 7.60
C LEU A 500 7.45 23.41 6.87
N VAL A 501 7.94 24.48 7.47
CA VAL A 501 9.08 25.22 6.93
C VAL A 501 10.35 24.44 7.22
N GLU A 502 11.11 24.12 6.17
CA GLU A 502 12.46 23.54 6.25
C GLU A 502 13.47 24.63 5.91
N SER A 503 14.42 24.87 6.80
CA SER A 503 15.45 25.90 6.65
C SER A 503 16.81 25.27 6.37
N PRO A 504 17.55 25.74 5.33
CA PRO A 504 18.88 25.21 5.01
C PRO A 504 19.93 25.54 6.09
N ALA A 505 19.68 26.54 6.93
CA ALA A 505 20.49 26.88 8.10
C ALA A 505 19.60 27.05 9.34
N PRO A 506 20.05 26.64 10.53
CA PRO A 506 19.23 26.77 11.74
C PRO A 506 18.84 28.22 12.02
N VAL A 507 17.56 28.46 12.29
CA VAL A 507 17.02 29.81 12.57
C VAL A 507 16.97 30.10 14.06
N THR A 508 16.89 31.39 14.38
CA THR A 508 16.58 31.90 15.71
C THR A 508 15.19 32.50 15.70
N LEU A 509 14.34 32.03 16.60
CA LEU A 509 13.01 32.60 16.83
C LEU A 509 13.11 33.60 17.97
N THR A 510 12.53 34.79 17.78
CA THR A 510 12.54 35.84 18.80
C THR A 510 11.11 36.16 19.21
N THR A 511 10.92 36.50 20.48
CA THR A 511 9.62 36.87 21.03
C THR A 511 9.13 38.15 20.38
N SER A 512 7.95 38.09 19.74
CA SER A 512 7.26 39.22 19.13
C SER A 512 6.13 39.75 20.02
N LEU A 513 5.53 38.87 20.84
CA LEU A 513 4.54 39.19 21.86
C LEU A 513 4.90 38.48 23.17
N ASN A 514 5.24 39.27 24.20
CA ASN A 514 5.55 38.73 25.52
C ASN A 514 4.31 38.10 26.17
N GLY A 515 4.54 37.08 26.99
CA GLY A 515 3.50 36.49 27.83
C GLY A 515 4.03 35.35 28.71
N PRO A 516 3.17 34.73 29.54
CA PRO A 516 3.60 33.83 30.62
C PRO A 516 4.40 32.61 30.17
N ILE A 517 4.24 32.18 28.91
CA ILE A 517 5.03 31.07 28.35
C ILE A 517 6.51 31.43 28.17
N PHE A 518 6.89 32.71 28.24
CA PHE A 518 8.26 33.20 28.05
C PHE A 518 8.91 33.77 29.33
N ASP A 519 8.19 33.86 30.46
CA ASP A 519 8.65 34.52 31.70
C ASP A 519 9.99 34.01 32.24
N GLN A 520 10.32 32.74 31.98
CA GLN A 520 11.57 32.11 32.42
C GLN A 520 12.62 31.99 31.32
N THR A 521 12.46 32.72 30.20
CA THR A 521 13.31 32.61 29.00
C THR A 521 14.05 33.90 28.69
N GLY A 522 15.09 33.82 27.86
CA GLY A 522 15.76 35.00 27.29
C GLY A 522 15.03 35.62 26.09
N GLY A 523 13.89 35.06 25.68
CA GLY A 523 13.09 35.54 24.55
C GLY A 523 13.67 35.24 23.16
N SER A 524 14.74 34.45 23.07
CA SER A 524 15.42 34.03 21.84
C SER A 524 15.58 32.50 21.87
N PHE A 525 15.28 31.83 20.75
CA PHE A 525 15.28 30.36 20.65
C PHE A 525 16.01 29.94 19.38
N ALA A 526 17.28 29.56 19.50
CA ALA A 526 18.16 29.33 18.36
C ALA A 526 18.31 27.84 17.96
N GLY A 527 18.72 27.64 16.72
CA GLY A 527 19.21 26.34 16.25
C GLY A 527 18.13 25.38 15.77
N TYR A 528 17.02 25.89 15.24
CA TYR A 528 15.95 25.07 14.67
C TYR A 528 16.03 25.06 13.14
N ASP A 529 16.16 23.89 12.53
CA ASP A 529 16.19 23.73 11.07
C ASP A 529 14.79 23.56 10.46
N SER A 530 13.76 23.37 11.29
CA SER A 530 12.39 23.14 10.83
C SER A 530 11.38 23.65 11.85
N TYR A 531 10.27 24.22 11.36
CA TYR A 531 9.23 24.78 12.22
C TYR A 531 7.87 24.94 11.50
N GLU A 532 6.78 24.83 12.27
CA GLU A 532 5.40 25.04 11.83
C GLU A 532 4.97 26.46 12.19
N THR A 533 4.49 27.21 11.19
CA THR A 533 3.99 28.57 11.41
C THR A 533 2.47 28.58 11.56
N LEU A 534 1.95 29.58 12.26
CA LEU A 534 0.52 29.81 12.44
C LEU A 534 0.09 31.01 11.60
N ALA A 535 -0.87 30.79 10.70
CA ALA A 535 -1.49 31.87 9.94
C ALA A 535 -2.40 32.74 10.82
N SER A 536 -3.12 32.10 11.74
CA SER A 536 -4.02 32.77 12.68
C SER A 536 -4.45 31.82 13.80
N VAL A 537 -5.16 32.38 14.78
CA VAL A 537 -6.08 31.62 15.63
C VAL A 537 -7.52 31.84 15.17
N ILE A 538 -8.48 31.07 15.69
CA ILE A 538 -9.91 31.29 15.43
C ILE A 538 -10.38 32.65 15.99
N PRO A 539 -11.44 33.26 15.45
CA PRO A 539 -11.90 34.59 15.88
C PRO A 539 -12.29 34.71 17.36
N GLU A 540 -12.71 33.60 17.98
CA GLU A 540 -13.08 33.55 19.39
C GLU A 540 -11.87 33.43 20.34
N ALA A 541 -10.65 33.37 19.79
CA ALA A 541 -9.41 33.29 20.52
C ALA A 541 -8.58 34.56 20.37
N GLU A 542 -7.85 34.92 21.43
CA GLU A 542 -6.96 36.08 21.44
C GLU A 542 -5.52 35.62 21.71
N LEU A 543 -4.61 35.95 20.80
CA LEU A 543 -3.17 35.68 20.98
C LEU A 543 -2.66 36.38 22.24
N SER A 544 -1.96 35.62 23.10
CA SER A 544 -1.47 36.11 24.40
C SER A 544 0.06 36.05 24.52
N ALA A 545 0.74 35.30 23.66
CA ALA A 545 2.18 35.29 23.52
C ALA A 545 2.56 34.76 22.14
N ALA A 546 3.65 35.25 21.56
CA ALA A 546 4.16 34.77 20.28
C ALA A 546 5.68 34.96 20.11
N ALA A 547 6.31 34.03 19.41
CA ALA A 547 7.67 34.11 18.93
C ALA A 547 7.81 33.46 17.54
N GLY A 548 8.70 34.00 16.72
CA GLY A 548 8.99 33.45 15.39
C GLY A 548 10.22 34.10 14.74
N PRO A 549 10.49 33.81 13.45
CA PRO A 549 11.68 34.32 12.76
C PRO A 549 11.63 35.84 12.51
N ASP A 550 10.42 36.41 12.50
CA ASP A 550 10.14 37.84 12.37
C ASP A 550 8.87 38.21 13.16
N ALA A 551 8.50 39.48 13.16
CA ALA A 551 7.38 39.99 13.96
C ALA A 551 5.99 39.54 13.48
N ASP A 552 5.86 39.15 12.20
CA ASP A 552 4.58 38.81 11.56
C ASP A 552 4.36 37.29 11.46
N THR A 553 5.41 36.50 11.71
CA THR A 553 5.39 35.05 11.63
C THR A 553 5.34 34.44 13.03
N ASN A 554 4.24 33.78 13.37
CA ASN A 554 4.09 33.08 14.65
C ASN A 554 4.49 31.62 14.52
N VAL A 555 5.38 31.12 15.38
CA VAL A 555 5.78 29.71 15.47
C VAL A 555 5.44 29.16 16.85
N ILE A 556 6.04 29.72 17.90
CA ILE A 556 5.64 29.46 19.28
C ILE A 556 4.56 30.46 19.62
N ALA A 557 3.40 30.00 20.05
CA ALA A 557 2.29 30.89 20.42
C ALA A 557 1.44 30.31 21.54
N SER A 558 0.85 31.20 22.33
CA SER A 558 -0.30 30.88 23.17
C SER A 558 -1.45 31.83 22.88
N TRP A 559 -2.67 31.37 23.14
CA TRP A 559 -3.87 32.18 23.02
C TRP A 559 -4.86 31.83 24.13
N GLN A 560 -5.65 32.82 24.52
CA GLN A 560 -6.83 32.61 25.37
C GLN A 560 -8.00 32.17 24.50
N LEU A 561 -8.79 31.22 25.02
CA LEU A 561 -10.02 30.77 24.41
C LEU A 561 -11.02 30.45 25.53
N GLY A 562 -12.07 31.26 25.66
CA GLY A 562 -12.88 31.25 26.87
C GLY A 562 -12.02 31.60 28.08
N ASP A 563 -12.13 30.83 29.15
CA ASP A 563 -11.40 31.09 30.40
C ASP A 563 -10.02 30.41 30.45
N GLY A 564 -9.65 29.65 29.42
CA GLY A 564 -8.44 28.82 29.41
C GLY A 564 -7.46 29.17 28.30
N THR A 565 -6.31 28.49 28.35
CA THR A 565 -5.15 28.80 27.51
C THR A 565 -4.77 27.61 26.65
N ALA A 566 -4.58 27.85 25.36
CA ALA A 566 -3.98 26.89 24.45
C ALA A 566 -2.58 27.34 24.04
N ILE A 567 -1.67 26.39 23.88
CA ILE A 567 -0.26 26.63 23.59
C ILE A 567 0.15 25.72 22.43
N HIS A 568 0.81 26.30 21.43
CA HIS A 568 1.43 25.64 20.30
C HIS A 568 2.89 26.03 20.23
N THR A 569 3.79 25.06 20.09
CA THR A 569 5.23 25.34 19.99
C THR A 569 5.77 25.28 18.57
N GLY A 570 5.17 24.48 17.68
CA GLY A 570 5.55 24.42 16.27
C GLY A 570 6.98 23.95 15.99
N LEU A 571 7.70 23.40 16.97
CA LEU A 571 9.14 23.10 16.89
C LEU A 571 9.42 21.60 17.04
N PRO A 572 9.68 20.85 15.95
CA PRO A 572 9.92 19.41 16.01
C PRO A 572 11.09 19.03 16.94
N GLN A 573 12.16 19.84 17.01
CA GLN A 573 13.34 19.54 17.82
C GLN A 573 13.25 20.03 19.27
N LEU A 574 12.18 20.71 19.68
CA LEU A 574 12.10 21.34 21.01
C LEU A 574 12.31 20.33 22.14
N ALA A 575 11.62 19.19 22.07
CA ALA A 575 11.70 18.15 23.11
C ALA A 575 13.11 17.54 23.20
N SER A 576 13.74 17.22 22.07
CA SER A 576 15.12 16.70 22.02
C SER A 576 16.14 17.72 22.53
N LYS A 577 16.06 18.98 22.08
CA LYS A 577 16.97 20.05 22.53
C LYS A 577 16.85 20.31 24.03
N ALA A 578 15.63 20.39 24.55
CA ALA A 578 15.41 20.57 25.98
C ALA A 578 15.99 19.39 26.77
N ALA A 579 15.77 18.16 26.32
CA ALA A 579 16.32 16.97 26.97
C ALA A 579 17.85 16.95 26.94
N ASP A 580 18.49 17.49 25.90
CA ASP A 580 19.95 17.61 25.79
C ASP A 580 20.49 18.86 26.53
N ASP A 581 19.69 19.44 27.42
CA ASP A 581 20.02 20.59 28.27
C ASP A 581 20.40 21.86 27.49
N GLU A 582 19.89 22.02 26.26
CA GLU A 582 19.99 23.28 25.52
C GLU A 582 19.23 24.36 26.30
N LEU A 583 19.92 25.44 26.65
CA LEU A 583 19.49 26.40 27.67
C LEU A 583 18.12 27.02 27.34
N ASP A 584 17.93 27.48 26.09
CA ASP A 584 16.74 28.21 25.69
C ASP A 584 15.53 27.26 25.53
N ALA A 585 15.74 26.07 24.94
CA ALA A 585 14.72 25.03 24.89
C ALA A 585 14.29 24.56 26.29
N ALA A 586 15.25 24.29 27.19
CA ALA A 586 14.97 23.86 28.55
C ALA A 586 14.22 24.94 29.35
N ALA A 587 14.61 26.21 29.19
CA ALA A 587 13.92 27.35 29.78
C ALA A 587 12.47 27.46 29.26
N LEU A 588 12.27 27.35 27.93
CA LEU A 588 10.95 27.41 27.32
C LEU A 588 10.02 26.30 27.81
N VAL A 589 10.51 25.05 27.86
CA VAL A 589 9.70 23.92 28.36
C VAL A 589 9.33 24.11 29.83
N ARG A 590 10.26 24.57 30.70
CA ARG A 590 9.95 24.86 32.11
C ARG A 590 8.92 25.98 32.25
N SER A 591 9.06 27.02 31.45
CA SER A 591 8.15 28.16 31.43
C SER A 591 6.74 27.73 31.04
N ILE A 592 6.58 27.04 29.91
CA ILE A 592 5.29 26.47 29.46
C ILE A 592 4.73 25.49 30.49
N TRP A 593 5.56 24.62 31.08
CA TRP A 593 5.13 23.67 32.10
C TRP A 593 4.53 24.36 33.33
N SER A 594 5.10 25.50 33.73
CA SER A 594 4.59 26.30 34.85
C SER A 594 3.19 26.87 34.56
N VAL A 595 2.93 27.29 33.33
CA VAL A 595 1.62 27.76 32.87
C VAL A 595 0.62 26.61 32.87
N VAL A 596 0.96 25.48 32.21
CA VAL A 596 0.07 24.31 32.11
C VAL A 596 -0.26 23.74 33.51
N GLY A 597 0.71 23.75 34.41
CA GLY A 597 0.57 23.22 35.78
C GLY A 597 0.11 24.24 36.83
N ALA A 598 -0.23 25.49 36.45
CA ALA A 598 -0.63 26.52 37.40
C ALA A 598 -1.90 26.15 38.21
N PRO A 599 -2.11 26.72 39.41
CA PRO A 599 -3.33 26.54 40.20
C PRO A 599 -4.60 27.00 39.51
#